data_AF-A0A1X7J827-F1
#
_entry.id   AF-A0A1X7J827-F1
#
_cell.length_a   1.000
_cell.length_b   1.000
_cell.length_c   1.000
_cell.angle_alpha   90.00
_cell.angle_beta   90.00
_cell.angle_gamma   90.00
#
_symmetry.space_group_name_H-M   'P 1'
#
loop_
_entity.id
_entity.type
_entity.pdbx_description
1 polymer ?
#
loop_
_entity_poly.entity_id
_entity_poly.type
_entity_poly.pdbx_seq_one_letter_code
_entity_poly.pdbx_strand_id
1 'polypeptide(L)'
;MERLIDWETELGRVDSIKIFLKNHPKSAVLKKLTTEMDALIAKGDNAAKTEIKELLKKAETRRKEIEYKEGLERLKKIKAGIKSGSSVPFSTNISIDDLRALKGDKLPPTLGHLDTAIEKYKKGHYYGSATKKHDAEIEATMRELFQKHDLGMHIEDDLLEKVFNSHFKNTFETGSSGGYSGPSLNADGSIKQSHLRLSAAHKLFDLGSTEKANQLNISQYEKYGNLLDHDKLREATTHNRATQYGNVAVRFKKDKVTCTWTAGDSLSERYQPSLVTDPKAVSYDDMYESKLPVKGTQTNDMTKFRSDNISSYLELQFHGDVTVDCVESLTFPYDLTEKAKSKYLGFAQKWKSIGTEVFYIKNGKLEKL
;
A
#
# COMPACT_ATOMS: atom_id res chain seq x y z
N MET A 1 8.45 41.25 -4.44
CA MET A 1 7.10 40.64 -4.40
C MET A 1 7.13 39.58 -3.32
N GLU A 2 6.79 39.96 -2.07
CA GLU A 2 6.75 39.01 -0.94
C GLU A 2 5.67 37.97 -1.22
N ARG A 3 6.03 36.68 -1.17
CA ARG A 3 5.05 35.60 -1.25
C ARG A 3 4.12 35.73 -0.04
N LEU A 4 2.87 36.11 -0.28
CA LEU A 4 1.79 36.06 0.71
C LEU A 4 1.81 34.68 1.37
N ILE A 5 1.91 34.66 2.70
CA ILE A 5 1.91 33.44 3.50
C ILE A 5 0.53 32.80 3.38
N ASP A 6 0.47 31.55 2.90
CA ASP A 6 -0.74 30.74 2.91
C ASP A 6 -1.06 30.29 4.35
N TRP A 7 -1.88 31.10 5.00
CA TRP A 7 -2.21 30.97 6.41
C TRP A 7 -3.07 29.74 6.71
N GLU A 8 -3.92 29.31 5.78
CA GLU A 8 -4.75 28.13 5.97
C GLU A 8 -3.91 26.86 6.06
N THR A 9 -2.89 26.76 5.21
CA THR A 9 -1.96 25.61 5.21
C THR A 9 -1.20 25.51 6.54
N GLU A 10 -0.74 26.62 7.10
CA GLU A 10 -0.03 26.61 8.39
C GLU A 10 -0.96 26.23 9.55
N LEU A 11 -2.21 26.68 9.54
CA LEU A 11 -3.21 26.29 10.56
C LEU A 11 -3.49 24.78 10.50
N GLY A 12 -3.62 24.22 9.31
CA GLY A 12 -3.79 22.77 9.12
C GLY A 12 -2.61 21.96 9.70
N ARG A 13 -1.38 22.44 9.54
CA ARG A 13 -0.19 21.83 10.14
C ARG A 13 -0.21 21.89 11.67
N VAL A 14 -0.65 23.02 12.25
CA VAL A 14 -0.81 23.15 13.71
C VAL A 14 -1.82 22.13 14.23
N ASP A 15 -2.95 21.96 13.54
CA ASP A 15 -3.97 20.99 13.92
C ASP A 15 -3.48 19.55 13.83
N SER A 16 -2.68 19.22 12.81
CA SER A 16 -2.01 17.91 12.71
C SER A 16 -1.12 17.62 13.92
N ILE A 17 -0.33 18.60 14.39
CA ILE A 17 0.47 18.48 15.62
C ILE A 17 -0.42 18.29 16.87
N LYS A 18 -1.54 19.02 16.97
CA LYS A 18 -2.47 18.86 18.11
C LYS A 18 -3.12 17.47 18.13
N ILE A 19 -3.51 16.95 16.97
CA ILE A 19 -4.02 15.59 16.83
C ILE A 19 -2.97 14.58 17.29
N PHE A 20 -1.72 14.74 16.84
CA PHE A 20 -0.61 13.90 17.29
C PHE A 20 -0.41 13.98 18.81
N LEU A 21 -0.47 15.18 19.39
CA LEU A 21 -0.32 15.39 20.84
C LEU A 21 -1.42 14.71 21.67
N LYS A 22 -2.66 14.62 21.15
CA LYS A 22 -3.74 13.87 21.84
C LYS A 22 -3.37 12.40 22.06
N ASN A 23 -2.63 11.81 21.12
CA ASN A 23 -2.13 10.43 21.23
C ASN A 23 -0.82 10.33 22.03
N HIS A 24 -0.13 11.46 22.26
CA HIS A 24 1.14 11.53 22.99
C HIS A 24 1.08 12.56 24.13
N PRO A 25 0.12 12.45 25.07
CA PRO A 25 -0.18 13.48 26.06
C PRO A 25 0.98 13.74 27.05
N LYS A 26 1.98 12.86 27.09
CA LYS A 26 3.15 13.01 27.96
C LYS A 26 4.23 13.93 27.36
N SER A 27 4.12 14.35 26.10
CA SER A 27 5.10 15.25 25.49
C SER A 27 4.93 16.69 25.97
N ALA A 28 5.67 17.07 27.02
CA ALA A 28 5.68 18.44 27.55
C ALA A 28 6.12 19.48 26.50
N VAL A 29 7.06 19.10 25.62
CA VAL A 29 7.56 19.95 24.53
C VAL A 29 6.44 20.26 23.54
N LEU A 30 5.72 19.23 23.06
CA LEU A 30 4.64 19.45 22.10
C LEU A 30 3.48 20.23 22.75
N LYS A 31 3.14 19.97 24.01
CA LYS A 31 2.15 20.77 24.76
C LYS A 31 2.50 22.25 24.75
N LYS A 32 3.74 22.58 25.14
CA LYS A 32 4.22 23.96 25.17
C LYS A 32 4.14 24.61 23.78
N LEU A 33 4.67 23.94 22.76
CA LEU A 33 4.66 24.46 21.39
C LEU A 33 3.23 24.68 20.87
N THR A 34 2.30 23.76 21.11
CA THR A 34 0.90 23.93 20.68
C THR A 34 0.22 25.10 21.38
N THR A 35 0.48 25.31 22.67
CA THR A 35 -0.06 26.47 23.42
C THR A 35 0.52 27.79 22.92
N GLU A 36 1.82 27.84 22.63
CA GLU A 36 2.46 29.04 22.06
C GLU A 36 1.90 29.35 20.65
N MET A 37 1.70 28.32 19.83
CA MET A 37 1.07 28.47 18.51
C MET A 37 -0.39 28.97 18.63
N ASP A 38 -1.19 28.45 19.58
CA ASP A 38 -2.56 28.93 19.81
C ASP A 38 -2.60 30.42 20.19
N ALA A 39 -1.68 30.87 21.04
CA ALA A 39 -1.57 32.27 21.41
C ALA A 39 -1.20 33.17 20.23
N LEU A 40 -0.34 32.69 19.32
CA LEU A 40 0.04 33.42 18.10
C LEU A 40 -1.06 33.43 17.04
N ILE A 41 -1.80 32.33 16.91
CA ILE A 41 -2.97 32.24 16.02
C ILE A 41 -4.02 33.28 16.43
N ALA A 42 -4.24 33.45 17.73
CA ALA A 42 -5.17 34.45 18.27
C ALA A 42 -4.75 35.90 17.96
N LYS A 43 -3.44 36.19 17.79
CA LYS A 43 -2.94 37.53 17.41
C LYS A 43 -3.16 37.84 15.94
N GLY A 44 -2.93 36.87 15.04
CA GLY A 44 -3.24 36.96 13.61
C GLY A 44 -2.38 37.91 12.77
N ASP A 45 -1.45 38.67 13.37
CA ASP A 45 -0.57 39.62 12.68
C ASP A 45 0.58 38.92 11.91
N ASN A 46 1.25 39.65 11.00
CA ASN A 46 2.31 39.08 10.15
C ASN A 46 3.54 38.59 10.94
N ALA A 47 3.83 39.19 12.10
CA ALA A 47 4.93 38.74 12.96
C ALA A 47 4.59 37.39 13.59
N ALA A 48 3.36 37.23 14.08
CA ALA A 48 2.83 35.98 14.60
C ALA A 48 2.82 34.86 13.55
N LYS A 49 2.48 35.18 12.29
CA LYS A 49 2.55 34.21 11.17
C LYS A 49 3.97 33.69 10.93
N THR A 50 4.97 34.56 11.05
CA THR A 50 6.38 34.18 10.87
C THR A 50 6.86 33.30 12.02
N GLU A 51 6.46 33.63 13.26
CA GLU A 51 6.86 32.89 14.46
C GLU A 51 6.23 31.49 14.51
N ILE A 52 4.97 31.34 14.04
CA ILE A 52 4.31 30.03 13.94
C ILE A 52 5.08 29.05 13.06
N LYS A 53 5.70 29.51 11.96
CA LYS A 53 6.50 28.63 11.10
C LYS A 53 7.70 28.03 11.82
N GLU A 54 8.37 28.83 12.64
CA GLU A 54 9.50 28.36 13.44
C GLU A 54 9.07 27.40 14.54
N LEU A 55 7.92 27.66 15.19
CA LEU A 55 7.34 26.74 16.18
C LEU A 55 6.88 25.43 15.53
N LEU A 56 6.24 25.50 14.36
CA LEU A 56 5.83 24.34 13.57
C LEU A 56 7.02 23.46 13.22
N LYS A 57 8.12 24.04 12.73
CA LYS A 57 9.34 23.30 12.41
C LYS A 57 9.91 22.56 13.64
N LYS A 58 9.89 23.22 14.81
CA LYS A 58 10.30 22.59 16.08
C LYS A 58 9.34 21.46 16.49
N ALA A 59 8.05 21.67 16.35
CA ALA A 59 7.02 20.69 16.69
C ALA A 59 7.10 19.45 15.78
N GLU A 60 7.26 19.64 14.48
CA GLU A 60 7.44 18.57 13.49
C GLU A 60 8.74 17.79 13.73
N THR A 61 9.83 18.48 14.07
CA THR A 61 11.09 17.82 14.47
C THR A 61 10.86 16.95 15.70
N ARG A 62 10.20 17.49 16.73
CA ARG A 62 9.92 16.75 17.96
C ARG A 62 8.98 15.56 17.72
N ARG A 63 7.99 15.71 16.85
CA ARG A 63 7.11 14.63 16.41
C ARG A 63 7.93 13.50 15.78
N LYS A 64 8.80 13.80 14.81
CA LYS A 64 9.68 12.83 14.16
C LYS A 64 10.59 12.10 15.17
N GLU A 65 11.12 12.79 16.18
CA GLU A 65 11.92 12.17 17.24
C GLU A 65 11.12 11.16 18.08
N ILE A 66 9.85 11.47 18.40
CA ILE A 66 8.97 10.58 19.14
C ILE A 66 8.65 9.36 18.30
N GLU A 67 8.23 9.57 17.05
CA GLU A 67 7.94 8.51 16.08
C GLU A 67 9.16 7.60 15.88
N TYR A 68 10.37 8.17 15.77
CA TYR A 68 11.62 7.40 15.67
C TYR A 68 11.89 6.53 16.91
N LYS A 69 11.73 7.08 18.13
CA LYS A 69 11.92 6.32 19.37
C LYS A 69 10.91 5.19 19.51
N GLU A 70 9.66 5.44 19.15
CA GLU A 70 8.62 4.42 19.14
C GLU A 70 8.89 3.35 18.09
N GLY A 71 9.42 3.74 16.93
CA GLY A 71 9.95 2.84 15.90
C GLY A 71 11.05 1.93 16.45
N LEU A 72 12.06 2.49 17.12
CA LEU A 72 13.15 1.71 17.74
C LEU A 72 12.65 0.73 18.81
N GLU A 73 11.76 1.15 19.71
CA GLU A 73 11.20 0.27 20.74
C GLU A 73 10.32 -0.83 20.12
N ARG A 74 9.61 -0.52 19.04
CA ARG A 74 8.86 -1.50 18.25
C ARG A 74 9.81 -2.48 17.57
N LEU A 75 10.87 -2.00 16.94
CA LEU A 75 11.92 -2.82 16.34
C LEU A 75 12.56 -3.76 17.37
N LYS A 76 12.80 -3.30 18.60
CA LYS A 76 13.30 -4.15 19.69
C LYS A 76 12.31 -5.26 20.04
N LYS A 77 11.02 -4.94 20.19
CA LYS A 77 9.96 -5.93 20.46
C LYS A 77 9.81 -6.93 19.32
N ILE A 78 9.88 -6.45 18.07
CA ILE A 78 9.85 -7.28 16.87
C ILE A 78 11.09 -8.19 16.84
N LYS A 79 12.30 -7.66 17.02
CA LYS A 79 13.55 -8.44 17.06
C LYS A 79 13.58 -9.46 18.20
N ALA A 80 13.00 -9.13 19.36
CA ALA A 80 12.87 -10.05 20.49
C ALA A 80 11.88 -11.20 20.22
N GLY A 81 10.92 -11.01 19.30
CA GLY A 81 9.96 -12.04 18.87
C GLY A 81 10.33 -12.77 17.58
N ILE A 82 11.24 -12.25 16.76
CA ILE A 82 11.68 -12.86 15.51
C ILE A 82 12.89 -13.76 15.79
N LYS A 83 12.64 -15.06 15.95
CA LYS A 83 13.67 -16.07 15.65
C LYS A 83 13.93 -16.04 14.14
N SER A 84 15.14 -16.38 13.71
CA SER A 84 15.50 -16.45 12.29
C SER A 84 14.44 -17.24 11.51
N GLY A 85 13.70 -16.57 10.62
CA GLY A 85 12.62 -17.17 9.83
C GLY A 85 11.18 -16.78 10.22
N SER A 86 10.97 -16.00 11.28
CA SER A 86 9.63 -15.52 11.66
C SER A 86 9.20 -14.27 10.88
N SER A 87 7.93 -14.21 10.47
CA SER A 87 7.32 -13.06 9.79
C SER A 87 7.29 -11.82 10.69
N VAL A 88 7.27 -10.63 10.07
CA VAL A 88 7.02 -9.38 10.79
C VAL A 88 5.50 -9.24 10.96
N PRO A 89 4.95 -9.18 12.19
CA PRO A 89 3.51 -9.00 12.39
C PRO A 89 3.01 -7.79 11.59
N PHE A 90 1.83 -7.90 10.96
CA PHE A 90 1.21 -6.77 10.26
C PHE A 90 0.84 -5.69 11.28
N SER A 91 1.78 -4.77 11.50
CA SER A 91 1.56 -3.60 12.35
C SER A 91 1.54 -2.37 11.44
N THR A 92 0.47 -1.60 11.55
CA THR A 92 0.48 -0.26 10.98
C THR A 92 1.54 0.58 11.69
N ASN A 93 2.27 1.37 10.92
CA ASN A 93 3.46 2.17 11.24
C ASN A 93 4.79 1.39 11.20
N ILE A 94 4.97 0.51 10.21
CA ILE A 94 6.32 0.03 9.84
C ILE A 94 6.76 0.83 8.61
N SER A 95 7.75 1.70 8.81
CA SER A 95 8.34 2.53 7.76
C SER A 95 9.35 1.74 6.91
N ILE A 96 9.83 2.35 5.81
CA ILE A 96 10.89 1.74 5.01
C ILE A 96 12.21 1.63 5.78
N ASP A 97 12.52 2.58 6.67
CA ASP A 97 13.70 2.53 7.53
C ASP A 97 13.61 1.37 8.53
N ASP A 98 12.42 1.13 9.08
CA ASP A 98 12.17 -0.03 9.94
C ASP A 98 12.37 -1.34 9.17
N LEU A 99 11.82 -1.45 7.95
CA LEU A 99 12.00 -2.63 7.11
C LEU A 99 13.48 -2.84 6.75
N ARG A 100 14.21 -1.78 6.43
CA ARG A 100 15.66 -1.82 6.15
C ARG A 100 16.43 -2.30 7.39
N ALA A 101 16.09 -1.81 8.58
CA ALA A 101 16.70 -2.22 9.85
C ALA A 101 16.34 -3.66 10.30
N LEU A 102 15.20 -4.20 9.83
CA LEU A 102 14.75 -5.57 10.12
C LEU A 102 15.32 -6.58 9.12
N LYS A 103 15.28 -6.26 7.83
CA LYS A 103 15.61 -7.18 6.74
C LYS A 103 17.07 -7.09 6.30
N GLY A 104 17.74 -5.94 6.50
CA GLY A 104 19.11 -5.72 6.03
C GLY A 104 19.22 -6.04 4.54
N ASP A 105 20.18 -6.90 4.19
CA ASP A 105 20.44 -7.35 2.81
C ASP A 105 19.27 -8.15 2.20
N LYS A 106 18.29 -8.58 3.00
CA LYS A 106 17.07 -9.26 2.55
C LYS A 106 15.91 -8.29 2.25
N LEU A 107 16.14 -6.98 2.30
CA LEU A 107 15.15 -6.01 1.83
C LEU A 107 14.97 -6.21 0.31
N PRO A 108 13.73 -6.36 -0.19
CA PRO A 108 13.50 -6.45 -1.64
C PRO A 108 14.16 -5.27 -2.37
N PRO A 109 14.93 -5.50 -3.45
CA PRO A 109 15.66 -4.43 -4.14
C PRO A 109 14.77 -3.30 -4.66
N THR A 110 13.54 -3.63 -5.06
CA THR A 110 12.48 -2.68 -5.43
C THR A 110 12.10 -1.70 -4.31
N LEU A 111 12.47 -1.95 -3.06
CA LEU A 111 12.21 -1.04 -1.95
C LEU A 111 13.43 -0.23 -1.53
N GLY A 112 14.61 -0.47 -2.11
CA GLY A 112 15.88 0.12 -1.68
C GLY A 112 15.87 1.65 -1.68
N HIS A 113 15.17 2.24 -2.66
CA HIS A 113 15.10 3.69 -2.90
C HIS A 113 13.67 4.26 -2.80
N LEU A 114 12.74 3.55 -2.13
CA LEU A 114 11.35 3.97 -2.05
C LEU A 114 11.17 5.35 -1.38
N ASP A 115 11.94 5.63 -0.33
CA ASP A 115 11.99 6.93 0.34
C ASP A 115 12.39 8.07 -0.63
N THR A 116 13.41 7.81 -1.44
CA THR A 116 13.94 8.75 -2.43
C THR A 116 12.92 8.99 -3.54
N ALA A 117 12.23 7.95 -4.01
CA ALA A 117 11.14 8.06 -4.97
C ALA A 117 10.00 8.93 -4.42
N ILE A 118 9.58 8.69 -3.18
CA ILE A 118 8.55 9.49 -2.49
C ILE A 118 8.96 10.96 -2.38
N GLU A 119 10.18 11.25 -1.93
CA GLU A 119 10.64 12.64 -1.77
C GLU A 119 10.84 13.36 -3.11
N LYS A 120 11.24 12.64 -4.17
CA LYS A 120 11.26 13.17 -5.55
C LYS A 120 9.85 13.53 -6.01
N TYR A 121 8.89 12.63 -5.80
CA TYR A 121 7.50 12.86 -6.19
C TYR A 121 6.89 14.07 -5.49
N LYS A 122 7.12 14.21 -4.17
CA LYS A 122 6.58 15.35 -3.39
C LYS A 122 7.01 16.72 -3.92
N LYS A 123 8.20 16.78 -4.51
CA LYS A 123 8.77 18.00 -5.13
C LYS A 123 8.26 18.23 -6.55
N GLY A 124 7.67 17.21 -7.18
CA GLY A 124 7.11 17.28 -8.52
C GLY A 124 5.77 18.01 -8.57
N HIS A 125 5.38 18.39 -9.79
CA HIS A 125 4.08 19.00 -10.06
C HIS A 125 2.92 18.00 -10.04
N TYR A 126 3.22 16.69 -10.01
CA TYR A 126 2.20 15.65 -9.90
C TYR A 126 1.62 15.52 -8.50
N TYR A 127 2.32 15.99 -7.46
CA TYR A 127 1.76 15.97 -6.11
C TYR A 127 0.78 17.13 -5.94
N GLY A 128 -0.51 16.82 -6.02
CA GLY A 128 -1.60 17.79 -6.07
C GLY A 128 -1.76 18.58 -4.76
N SER A 129 -2.28 19.81 -4.89
CA SER A 129 -2.35 20.76 -3.78
C SER A 129 -3.34 20.36 -2.70
N ALA A 130 -4.48 19.75 -3.08
CA ALA A 130 -5.46 19.33 -2.08
C ALA A 130 -4.95 18.10 -1.33
N THR A 131 -4.29 17.16 -2.01
CA THR A 131 -3.63 16.01 -1.36
C THR A 131 -2.55 16.48 -0.39
N LYS A 132 -1.73 17.47 -0.78
CA LYS A 132 -0.76 18.12 0.12
C LYS A 132 -1.42 18.72 1.35
N LYS A 133 -2.56 19.42 1.19
CA LYS A 133 -3.28 20.08 2.29
C LYS A 133 -3.85 19.08 3.29
N HIS A 134 -4.30 17.91 2.81
CA HIS A 134 -4.98 16.89 3.61
C HIS A 134 -4.15 15.62 3.85
N ASP A 135 -2.83 15.71 3.75
CA ASP A 135 -1.94 14.55 3.76
C ASP A 135 -2.14 13.65 4.98
N ALA A 136 -2.15 14.23 6.18
CA ALA A 136 -2.31 13.51 7.44
C ALA A 136 -3.68 12.83 7.57
N GLU A 137 -4.74 13.43 7.01
CA GLU A 137 -6.09 12.85 7.02
C GLU A 137 -6.17 11.66 6.07
N ILE A 138 -5.63 11.81 4.85
CA ILE A 138 -5.57 10.74 3.85
C ILE A 138 -4.76 9.56 4.42
N GLU A 139 -3.57 9.82 4.97
CA GLU A 139 -2.72 8.79 5.57
C GLU A 139 -3.41 8.05 6.73
N ALA A 140 -4.17 8.77 7.56
CA ALA A 140 -4.93 8.18 8.66
C ALA A 140 -6.09 7.31 8.14
N THR A 141 -6.87 7.79 7.18
CA THR A 141 -7.99 7.04 6.57
C THR A 141 -7.49 5.79 5.88
N MET A 142 -6.42 5.87 5.10
CA MET A 142 -5.84 4.71 4.41
C MET A 142 -5.28 3.69 5.40
N ARG A 143 -4.68 4.15 6.50
CA ARG A 143 -4.23 3.26 7.59
C ARG A 143 -5.38 2.47 8.20
N GLU A 144 -6.52 3.11 8.46
CA GLU A 144 -7.72 2.45 8.93
C GLU A 144 -8.25 1.44 7.89
N LEU A 145 -8.31 1.84 6.62
CA LEU A 145 -8.76 0.99 5.52
C LEU A 145 -7.92 -0.29 5.40
N PHE A 146 -6.59 -0.18 5.44
CA PHE A 146 -5.68 -1.34 5.35
C PHE A 146 -5.71 -2.24 6.59
N GLN A 147 -6.14 -1.74 7.75
CA GLN A 147 -6.41 -2.60 8.90
C GLN A 147 -7.66 -3.45 8.69
N LYS A 148 -8.72 -2.84 8.16
CA LYS A 148 -10.03 -3.47 8.00
C LYS A 148 -10.11 -4.45 6.83
N HIS A 149 -9.35 -4.23 5.78
CA HIS A 149 -9.46 -4.95 4.51
C HIS A 149 -8.24 -5.79 4.17
N ASP A 150 -8.38 -6.75 3.26
CA ASP A 150 -7.37 -7.79 3.09
C ASP A 150 -6.44 -7.51 1.90
N LEU A 151 -5.17 -7.88 2.07
CA LEU A 151 -4.18 -7.81 1.01
C LEU A 151 -4.31 -9.07 0.15
N GLY A 152 -4.42 -8.91 -1.15
CA GLY A 152 -4.58 -10.07 -2.01
C GLY A 152 -4.49 -9.76 -3.49
N MET A 153 -5.03 -10.68 -4.27
CA MET A 153 -5.13 -10.56 -5.71
C MET A 153 -6.29 -11.41 -6.22
N HIS A 154 -6.80 -11.04 -7.38
CA HIS A 154 -7.66 -11.90 -8.18
C HIS A 154 -6.80 -12.74 -9.13
N ILE A 155 -7.07 -14.05 -9.18
CA ILE A 155 -6.42 -14.99 -10.09
C ILE A 155 -7.49 -15.80 -10.82
N GLU A 156 -7.31 -15.98 -12.12
CA GLU A 156 -8.10 -16.93 -12.91
C GLU A 156 -7.98 -18.34 -12.32
N ASP A 157 -9.10 -18.99 -12.06
CA ASP A 157 -9.16 -20.33 -11.45
C ASP A 157 -8.28 -21.37 -12.16
N ASP A 158 -8.15 -21.30 -13.48
CA ASP A 158 -7.27 -22.14 -14.30
C ASP A 158 -5.76 -21.94 -14.04
N LEU A 159 -5.36 -20.86 -13.40
CA LEU A 159 -3.97 -20.57 -13.03
C LEU A 159 -3.63 -21.02 -11.60
N LEU A 160 -4.63 -21.32 -10.76
CA LEU A 160 -4.39 -21.64 -9.34
C LEU A 160 -3.50 -22.87 -9.13
N GLU A 161 -3.61 -23.90 -9.98
CA GLU A 161 -2.71 -25.05 -9.89
C GLU A 161 -1.26 -24.68 -10.26
N LYS A 162 -1.06 -23.83 -11.28
CA LYS A 162 0.27 -23.36 -11.67
C LYS A 162 0.92 -22.54 -10.55
N VAL A 163 0.14 -21.67 -9.90
CA VAL A 163 0.58 -20.90 -8.74
C VAL A 163 0.93 -21.81 -7.58
N PHE A 164 0.11 -22.82 -7.29
CA PHE A 164 0.37 -23.79 -6.22
C PHE A 164 1.70 -24.53 -6.40
N ASN A 165 1.99 -24.97 -7.63
CA ASN A 165 3.18 -25.77 -7.93
C ASN A 165 4.46 -24.94 -8.13
N SER A 166 4.36 -23.61 -8.22
CA SER A 166 5.52 -22.74 -8.41
C SER A 166 5.56 -21.69 -7.30
N HIS A 167 4.92 -20.56 -7.53
CA HIS A 167 4.70 -19.44 -6.61
C HIS A 167 3.93 -18.36 -7.38
N PHE A 168 3.66 -17.25 -6.71
CA PHE A 168 3.12 -16.07 -7.36
C PHE A 168 4.23 -15.40 -8.17
N LYS A 169 3.97 -15.14 -9.45
CA LYS A 169 4.96 -14.62 -10.40
C LYS A 169 4.59 -13.23 -10.86
N ASN A 170 5.60 -12.42 -11.19
CA ASN A 170 5.35 -11.11 -11.81
C ASN A 170 5.15 -11.23 -13.32
N THR A 171 4.78 -10.12 -13.96
CA THR A 171 4.50 -10.06 -15.40
C THR A 171 5.69 -10.46 -16.27
N PHE A 172 6.93 -10.21 -15.83
CA PHE A 172 8.12 -10.57 -16.60
C PHE A 172 8.37 -12.09 -16.60
N GLU A 173 8.06 -12.76 -15.49
CA GLU A 173 8.17 -14.21 -15.35
C GLU A 173 7.08 -14.97 -16.12
N THR A 174 5.88 -14.41 -16.21
CA THR A 174 4.74 -15.03 -16.92
C THR A 174 4.66 -14.61 -18.39
N GLY A 175 5.30 -13.51 -18.77
CA GLY A 175 5.20 -12.91 -20.10
C GLY A 175 3.82 -12.31 -20.43
N SER A 176 2.93 -12.17 -19.44
CA SER A 176 1.58 -11.62 -19.58
C SER A 176 1.04 -11.13 -18.24
N SER A 177 0.19 -10.09 -18.27
CA SER A 177 -0.53 -9.57 -17.11
C SER A 177 -2.06 -9.63 -17.27
N GLY A 178 -2.57 -10.42 -18.22
CA GLY A 178 -4.00 -10.46 -18.56
C GLY A 178 -4.54 -9.21 -19.29
N GLY A 179 -3.72 -8.15 -19.46
CA GLY A 179 -4.11 -6.91 -20.14
C GLY A 179 -3.03 -6.25 -21.02
N TYR A 180 -1.80 -6.78 -21.05
CA TYR A 180 -0.73 -6.33 -21.94
C TYR A 180 -0.07 -7.51 -22.67
N SER A 181 0.07 -7.38 -24.00
CA SER A 181 0.43 -8.43 -24.95
C SER A 181 1.71 -8.07 -25.74
N GLY A 182 2.81 -7.82 -25.07
CA GLY A 182 4.13 -7.61 -25.70
C GLY A 182 5.13 -8.68 -25.23
N PRO A 183 6.10 -9.13 -26.06
CA PRO A 183 7.11 -10.05 -25.60
C PRO A 183 7.96 -9.35 -24.53
N SER A 184 7.88 -9.81 -23.29
CA SER A 184 8.61 -9.20 -22.16
C SER A 184 10.12 -9.39 -22.22
N LEU A 185 10.57 -10.40 -22.98
CA LEU A 185 11.96 -10.83 -23.00
C LEU A 185 12.58 -10.76 -24.41
N ASN A 186 13.88 -10.50 -24.44
CA ASN A 186 14.75 -10.72 -25.60
C ASN A 186 15.01 -12.22 -25.79
N ALA A 187 15.62 -12.59 -26.92
CA ALA A 187 15.99 -13.98 -27.20
C ALA A 187 17.00 -14.57 -26.18
N ASP A 188 17.80 -13.72 -25.54
CA ASP A 188 18.75 -14.10 -24.47
C ASP A 188 18.09 -14.21 -23.08
N GLY A 189 16.76 -14.08 -23.00
CA GLY A 189 16.00 -14.12 -21.75
C GLY A 189 16.07 -12.85 -20.90
N SER A 190 16.76 -11.79 -21.36
CA SER A 190 16.77 -10.50 -20.65
C SER A 190 15.49 -9.69 -20.89
N ILE A 191 15.10 -8.83 -19.95
CA ILE A 191 13.92 -7.97 -20.11
C ILE A 191 14.18 -6.93 -21.20
N LYS A 192 13.23 -6.75 -22.12
CA LYS A 192 13.33 -5.68 -23.13
C LYS A 192 13.35 -4.31 -22.46
N GLN A 193 14.36 -3.50 -22.76
CA GLN A 193 14.53 -2.17 -22.16
C GLN A 193 13.36 -1.21 -22.44
N SER A 194 12.67 -1.40 -23.56
CA SER A 194 11.49 -0.63 -23.98
C SER A 194 10.18 -1.13 -23.36
N HIS A 195 10.22 -2.13 -22.48
CA HIS A 195 9.01 -2.70 -21.89
C HIS A 195 8.38 -1.70 -20.90
N LEU A 196 7.09 -1.39 -21.08
CA LEU A 196 6.40 -0.36 -20.30
C LEU A 196 6.40 -0.67 -18.79
N ARG A 197 6.20 -1.93 -18.39
CA ARG A 197 6.29 -2.33 -16.97
C ARG A 197 7.70 -2.13 -16.40
N LEU A 198 8.75 -2.31 -17.20
CA LEU A 198 10.12 -2.09 -16.74
C LEU A 198 10.34 -0.60 -16.46
N SER A 199 9.92 0.26 -17.40
CA SER A 199 9.95 1.71 -17.22
C SER A 199 9.15 2.15 -15.98
N ALA A 200 7.96 1.58 -15.77
CA ALA A 200 7.13 1.85 -14.61
C ALA A 200 7.82 1.46 -13.31
N ALA A 201 8.31 0.21 -13.18
CA ALA A 201 9.01 -0.25 -11.99
C ALA A 201 10.21 0.64 -11.65
N HIS A 202 11.04 0.96 -12.65
CA HIS A 202 12.21 1.82 -12.45
C HIS A 202 11.84 3.23 -12.00
N LYS A 203 10.75 3.79 -12.52
CA LYS A 203 10.27 5.12 -12.13
C LYS A 203 9.64 5.13 -10.74
N LEU A 204 8.77 4.16 -10.44
CA LEU A 204 8.03 4.08 -9.19
C LEU A 204 8.95 3.79 -7.99
N PHE A 205 10.03 3.04 -8.23
CA PHE A 205 10.95 2.58 -7.19
C PHE A 205 12.36 3.16 -7.30
N ASP A 206 12.56 4.16 -8.16
CA ASP A 206 13.82 4.89 -8.36
C ASP A 206 15.03 3.97 -8.62
N LEU A 207 14.86 2.99 -9.52
CA LEU A 207 15.87 1.97 -9.86
C LEU A 207 16.84 2.44 -10.97
N GLY A 208 16.91 3.74 -11.24
CA GLY A 208 17.74 4.30 -12.30
C GLY A 208 17.19 4.07 -13.72
N SER A 209 18.07 4.02 -14.73
CA SER A 209 17.68 3.80 -16.13
C SER A 209 17.23 2.36 -16.38
N THR A 210 16.47 2.10 -17.45
CA THR A 210 16.07 0.74 -17.84
C THR A 210 17.16 -0.04 -18.57
N GLU A 211 18.38 0.50 -18.63
CA GLU A 211 19.54 -0.17 -19.22
C GLU A 211 19.85 -1.46 -18.47
N LYS A 212 20.36 -2.47 -19.19
CA LYS A 212 20.59 -3.82 -18.66
C LYS A 212 21.43 -3.84 -17.38
N ALA A 213 22.37 -2.90 -17.22
CA ALA A 213 23.22 -2.79 -16.04
C ALA A 213 22.48 -2.38 -14.75
N ASN A 214 21.33 -1.71 -14.88
CA ASN A 214 20.51 -1.24 -13.77
C ASN A 214 19.25 -2.11 -13.55
N GLN A 215 19.02 -3.10 -14.41
CA GLN A 215 17.89 -4.01 -14.26
C GLN A 215 18.13 -4.97 -13.10
N LEU A 216 17.07 -5.21 -12.31
CA LEU A 216 17.02 -6.31 -11.35
C LEU A 216 16.88 -7.65 -12.07
N ASN A 217 17.14 -8.75 -11.35
CA ASN A 217 16.74 -10.07 -11.82
C ASN A 217 15.21 -10.12 -11.95
N ILE A 218 14.72 -10.87 -12.95
CA ILE A 218 13.30 -10.94 -13.31
C ILE A 218 12.42 -11.20 -12.08
N SER A 219 12.75 -12.18 -11.24
CA SER A 219 11.95 -12.55 -10.05
C SER A 219 11.92 -11.49 -8.93
N GLN A 220 12.82 -10.51 -8.96
CA GLN A 220 12.95 -9.48 -7.92
C GLN A 220 11.99 -8.30 -8.10
N TYR A 221 11.39 -8.17 -9.30
CA TYR A 221 10.34 -7.17 -9.53
C TYR A 221 9.04 -7.54 -8.80
N GLU A 222 8.28 -6.50 -8.53
CA GLU A 222 7.02 -6.54 -7.82
C GLU A 222 5.94 -7.37 -8.54
N LYS A 223 5.06 -7.96 -7.73
CA LYS A 223 3.90 -8.73 -8.17
C LYS A 223 2.66 -7.89 -7.90
N TYR A 224 1.72 -7.85 -8.84
CA TYR A 224 0.57 -6.97 -8.75
C TYR A 224 -0.66 -7.67 -8.19
N GLY A 225 -1.42 -6.96 -7.36
CA GLY A 225 -2.71 -7.39 -6.85
C GLY A 225 -3.55 -6.19 -6.47
N ASN A 226 -4.50 -6.38 -5.56
CA ASN A 226 -5.44 -5.34 -5.17
C ASN A 226 -5.91 -5.52 -3.73
N LEU A 227 -6.34 -4.43 -3.10
CA LEU A 227 -7.00 -4.51 -1.81
C LEU A 227 -8.37 -5.18 -1.99
N LEU A 228 -8.66 -6.20 -1.19
CA LEU A 228 -9.89 -6.97 -1.22
C LEU A 228 -10.80 -6.56 -0.06
N ASP A 229 -12.11 -6.51 -0.30
CA ASP A 229 -13.07 -6.33 0.78
C ASP A 229 -12.94 -7.49 1.78
N HIS A 230 -12.94 -7.22 3.08
CA HIS A 230 -12.81 -8.27 4.11
C HIS A 230 -14.05 -9.16 4.15
N ASP A 231 -15.21 -8.59 3.83
CA ASP A 231 -16.43 -9.35 3.59
C ASP A 231 -16.29 -10.14 2.28
N LYS A 232 -15.99 -11.43 2.44
CA LYS A 232 -15.74 -12.37 1.34
C LYS A 232 -16.95 -12.53 0.43
N LEU A 233 -18.17 -12.45 0.97
CA LEU A 233 -19.39 -12.53 0.16
C LEU A 233 -19.55 -11.26 -0.67
N ARG A 234 -19.39 -10.07 -0.06
CA ARG A 234 -19.44 -8.80 -0.80
C ARG A 234 -18.35 -8.70 -1.87
N GLU A 235 -17.11 -9.12 -1.57
CA GLU A 235 -16.03 -9.14 -2.58
C GLU A 235 -16.37 -10.06 -3.77
N ALA A 236 -16.93 -11.25 -3.50
CA ALA A 236 -17.27 -12.22 -4.55
C ALA A 236 -18.51 -11.83 -5.39
N THR A 237 -19.37 -10.95 -4.88
CA THR A 237 -20.68 -10.65 -5.50
C THR A 237 -20.83 -9.22 -6.01
N THR A 238 -19.92 -8.32 -5.64
CA THR A 238 -19.94 -6.93 -6.14
C THR A 238 -18.92 -6.72 -7.24
N HIS A 239 -19.24 -5.82 -8.16
CA HIS A 239 -18.31 -5.50 -9.24
C HIS A 239 -17.09 -4.75 -8.68
N ASN A 240 -15.91 -5.32 -8.88
CA ASN A 240 -14.61 -4.71 -8.60
C ASN A 240 -13.81 -4.71 -9.90
N ARG A 241 -13.30 -3.55 -10.35
CA ARG A 241 -12.56 -3.45 -11.61
C ARG A 241 -11.33 -4.37 -11.66
N ALA A 242 -10.76 -4.74 -10.51
CA ALA A 242 -9.67 -5.70 -10.42
C ALA A 242 -10.05 -7.15 -10.78
N THR A 243 -11.34 -7.51 -10.85
CA THR A 243 -11.77 -8.86 -11.24
C THR A 243 -11.50 -9.17 -12.73
N GLN A 244 -11.08 -8.18 -13.52
CA GLN A 244 -10.58 -8.42 -14.88
C GLN A 244 -9.29 -9.27 -14.91
N TYR A 245 -8.59 -9.39 -13.77
CA TYR A 245 -7.36 -10.18 -13.65
C TYR A 245 -7.62 -11.61 -13.15
N GLY A 246 -8.86 -11.92 -12.75
CA GLY A 246 -9.22 -13.21 -12.21
C GLY A 246 -10.56 -13.23 -11.48
N ASN A 247 -11.13 -14.42 -11.36
CA ASN A 247 -12.39 -14.63 -10.66
C ASN A 247 -12.21 -15.10 -9.21
N VAL A 248 -11.09 -15.74 -8.86
CA VAL A 248 -10.84 -16.24 -7.50
C VAL A 248 -10.08 -15.20 -6.69
N ALA A 249 -10.65 -14.81 -5.55
CA ALA A 249 -9.98 -13.94 -4.60
C ALA A 249 -8.99 -14.75 -3.76
N VAL A 250 -7.71 -14.40 -3.87
CA VAL A 250 -6.62 -14.98 -3.07
C VAL A 250 -6.18 -13.96 -2.03
N ARG A 251 -6.41 -14.29 -0.75
CA ARG A 251 -6.08 -13.42 0.40
C ARG A 251 -4.79 -13.88 1.03
N PHE A 252 -3.92 -12.91 1.33
CA PHE A 252 -2.65 -13.16 1.97
C PHE A 252 -2.69 -12.87 3.47
N LYS A 253 -1.96 -13.70 4.22
CA LYS A 253 -1.58 -13.43 5.60
C LYS A 253 -0.75 -12.15 5.60
N LYS A 254 -1.29 -11.07 6.17
CA LYS A 254 -0.68 -9.74 6.06
C LYS A 254 0.73 -9.65 6.66
N ASP A 255 1.07 -10.52 7.61
CA ASP A 255 2.40 -10.61 8.23
C ASP A 255 3.44 -11.33 7.34
N LYS A 256 2.99 -12.06 6.32
CA LYS A 256 3.84 -12.83 5.40
C LYS A 256 4.18 -12.10 4.11
N VAL A 257 3.60 -10.92 3.89
CA VAL A 257 3.79 -10.13 2.66
C VAL A 257 4.31 -8.73 2.98
N THR A 258 5.08 -8.16 2.07
CA THR A 258 5.46 -6.75 2.08
C THR A 258 4.91 -6.11 0.83
N CYS A 259 4.11 -5.05 0.97
CA CYS A 259 3.47 -4.41 -0.17
C CYS A 259 3.46 -2.88 -0.08
N THR A 260 3.55 -2.26 -1.25
CA THR A 260 3.14 -0.88 -1.47
C THR A 260 1.75 -0.81 -2.08
N TRP A 261 1.19 0.39 -2.13
CA TRP A 261 -0.12 0.63 -2.72
C TRP A 261 -0.17 1.93 -3.52
N THR A 262 -1.15 2.01 -4.42
CA THR A 262 -1.58 3.22 -5.14
C THR A 262 -3.11 3.26 -5.24
N ALA A 263 -3.68 4.46 -5.36
CA ALA A 263 -5.13 4.67 -5.43
C ALA A 263 -5.78 4.22 -6.75
N GLY A 264 -4.98 3.69 -7.67
CA GLY A 264 -5.38 3.22 -8.98
C GLY A 264 -4.21 2.57 -9.73
N ASP A 265 -4.38 2.40 -11.03
CA ASP A 265 -3.43 1.72 -11.93
C ASP A 265 -2.15 2.54 -12.06
N SER A 266 -1.07 2.09 -11.39
CA SER A 266 0.22 2.80 -11.36
C SER A 266 0.92 2.90 -12.74
N LEU A 267 0.40 2.20 -13.77
CA LEU A 267 0.88 2.37 -15.14
C LEU A 267 0.26 3.55 -15.88
N SER A 268 -1.00 3.83 -15.59
CA SER A 268 -1.79 4.85 -16.30
C SER A 268 -1.77 6.17 -15.53
N GLU A 269 -1.83 6.07 -14.21
CA GLU A 269 -1.91 7.21 -13.30
C GLU A 269 -0.55 7.41 -12.64
N ARG A 270 -0.09 8.66 -12.57
CA ARG A 270 1.24 8.99 -12.04
C ARG A 270 1.19 9.10 -10.52
N TYR A 271 0.72 8.07 -9.83
CA TYR A 271 0.86 7.97 -8.38
C TYR A 271 2.29 7.59 -7.99
N GLN A 272 2.63 7.85 -6.73
CA GLN A 272 3.85 7.33 -6.13
C GLN A 272 3.50 6.28 -5.07
N PRO A 273 3.93 5.01 -5.23
CA PRO A 273 3.67 3.99 -4.24
C PRO A 273 4.27 4.35 -2.89
N SER A 274 3.58 3.91 -1.84
CA SER A 274 4.05 3.93 -0.45
C SER A 274 3.68 2.63 0.24
N LEU A 275 4.33 2.31 1.36
CA LEU A 275 4.07 1.06 2.06
C LEU A 275 2.63 1.03 2.60
N VAL A 276 1.95 -0.11 2.51
CA VAL A 276 0.66 -0.31 3.18
C VAL A 276 0.78 -0.18 4.69
N THR A 277 1.94 -0.55 5.25
CA THR A 277 2.22 -0.40 6.68
C THR A 277 2.54 1.04 7.07
N ASP A 278 2.98 1.88 6.14
CA ASP A 278 3.22 3.30 6.36
C ASP A 278 2.69 4.12 5.17
N PRO A 279 1.35 4.18 5.02
CA PRO A 279 0.73 4.78 3.85
C PRO A 279 1.04 6.27 3.83
N LYS A 280 1.35 6.78 2.64
CA LYS A 280 1.60 8.18 2.36
C LYS A 280 0.56 8.74 1.40
N ALA A 281 0.20 10.00 1.58
CA ALA A 281 -0.79 10.67 0.74
C ALA A 281 -0.36 10.72 -0.75
N VAL A 282 0.94 10.66 -1.06
CA VAL A 282 1.44 10.62 -2.46
C VAL A 282 0.96 9.43 -3.29
N SER A 283 0.42 8.39 -2.64
CA SER A 283 -0.18 7.23 -3.31
C SER A 283 -1.62 7.47 -3.73
N TYR A 284 -2.19 8.64 -3.41
CA TYR A 284 -3.56 9.04 -3.66
C TYR A 284 -3.57 10.52 -4.05
N ASP A 285 -3.75 10.85 -5.33
CA ASP A 285 -3.59 12.24 -5.79
C ASP A 285 -4.86 12.84 -6.40
N ASP A 286 -5.15 14.11 -6.03
CA ASP A 286 -6.32 14.90 -6.47
C ASP A 286 -6.28 15.28 -7.97
N MET A 287 -5.19 15.00 -8.67
CA MET A 287 -5.14 15.10 -10.13
C MET A 287 -6.07 14.12 -10.86
N TYR A 288 -6.37 12.99 -10.23
CA TYR A 288 -7.13 11.89 -10.84
C TYR A 288 -8.45 11.63 -10.13
N GLU A 289 -8.56 12.03 -8.87
CA GLU A 289 -9.71 11.75 -8.03
C GLU A 289 -10.48 13.00 -7.64
N SER A 290 -11.81 12.94 -7.75
CA SER A 290 -12.69 14.07 -7.44
C SER A 290 -12.95 14.25 -5.93
N LYS A 291 -12.70 13.22 -5.12
CA LYS A 291 -12.95 13.23 -3.68
C LYS A 291 -11.79 12.61 -2.92
N LEU A 292 -11.25 13.36 -1.97
CA LEU A 292 -10.18 12.92 -1.08
C LEU A 292 -10.75 12.11 0.11
N PRO A 293 -10.08 11.04 0.55
CA PRO A 293 -10.53 10.18 1.64
C PRO A 293 -10.13 10.82 2.98
N VAL A 294 -10.80 11.91 3.32
CA VAL A 294 -10.55 12.71 4.53
C VAL A 294 -11.38 12.21 5.71
N LYS A 295 -11.30 12.91 6.84
CA LYS A 295 -12.02 12.52 8.05
C LYS A 295 -13.53 12.35 7.80
N GLY A 296 -14.05 11.19 8.18
CA GLY A 296 -15.46 10.81 8.00
C GLY A 296 -15.72 9.93 6.79
N THR A 297 -14.71 9.65 5.95
CA THR A 297 -14.81 8.66 4.89
C THR A 297 -15.11 7.26 5.45
N GLN A 298 -16.10 6.59 4.85
CA GLN A 298 -16.50 5.24 5.24
C GLN A 298 -15.46 4.22 4.76
N THR A 299 -14.83 3.51 5.70
CA THR A 299 -13.76 2.53 5.44
C THR A 299 -14.16 1.08 5.76
N ASN A 300 -15.43 0.81 6.10
CA ASN A 300 -15.90 -0.55 6.40
C ASN A 300 -16.41 -1.32 5.18
N ASP A 301 -16.82 -0.61 4.14
CA ASP A 301 -17.40 -1.15 2.91
C ASP A 301 -16.49 -0.73 1.76
N MET A 302 -15.75 -1.68 1.19
CA MET A 302 -14.79 -1.38 0.15
C MET A 302 -15.50 -0.97 -1.14
N THR A 303 -16.66 -1.55 -1.45
CA THR A 303 -17.43 -1.20 -2.64
C THR A 303 -17.86 0.27 -2.58
N LYS A 304 -18.35 0.71 -1.42
CA LYS A 304 -18.70 2.11 -1.20
C LYS A 304 -17.46 3.01 -1.19
N PHE A 305 -16.40 2.62 -0.49
CA PHE A 305 -15.15 3.38 -0.47
C PHE A 305 -14.64 3.62 -1.89
N ARG A 306 -14.57 2.56 -2.71
CA ARG A 306 -14.10 2.64 -4.09
C ARG A 306 -14.98 3.60 -4.90
N SER A 307 -16.30 3.39 -4.90
CA SER A 307 -17.24 4.24 -5.65
C SER A 307 -17.21 5.71 -5.27
N ASP A 308 -16.95 6.02 -4.00
CA ASP A 308 -16.98 7.40 -3.49
C ASP A 308 -15.64 8.11 -3.63
N ASN A 309 -14.53 7.38 -3.71
CA ASN A 309 -13.18 7.95 -3.53
C ASN A 309 -12.25 7.67 -4.71
N ILE A 310 -12.28 6.49 -5.35
CA ILE A 310 -11.28 6.12 -6.37
C ILE A 310 -11.88 5.78 -7.74
N SER A 311 -11.14 6.05 -8.80
CA SER A 311 -11.53 5.85 -10.20
C SER A 311 -11.60 4.37 -10.63
N SER A 312 -10.87 3.51 -9.92
CA SER A 312 -10.62 2.13 -10.34
C SER A 312 -10.58 1.14 -9.17
N TYR A 313 -9.39 0.79 -8.68
CA TYR A 313 -9.18 -0.15 -7.60
C TYR A 313 -7.91 0.26 -6.85
N LEU A 314 -7.82 -0.10 -5.57
CA LEU A 314 -6.58 0.08 -4.82
C LEU A 314 -5.58 -0.99 -5.26
N GLU A 315 -4.63 -0.60 -6.10
CA GLU A 315 -3.58 -1.48 -6.60
C GLU A 315 -2.56 -1.74 -5.48
N LEU A 316 -2.14 -3.00 -5.37
CA LEU A 316 -1.09 -3.45 -4.47
C LEU A 316 0.11 -3.95 -5.28
N GLN A 317 1.31 -3.55 -4.87
CA GLN A 317 2.56 -4.09 -5.41
C GLN A 317 3.28 -4.88 -4.31
N PHE A 318 3.36 -6.19 -4.46
CA PHE A 318 3.99 -7.10 -3.50
C PHE A 318 5.47 -7.29 -3.84
N HIS A 319 6.31 -7.20 -2.81
CA HIS A 319 7.76 -7.18 -2.95
C HIS A 319 8.42 -8.44 -2.35
N GLY A 320 9.40 -8.97 -3.07
CA GLY A 320 10.10 -10.20 -2.70
C GLY A 320 9.32 -11.47 -3.06
N ASP A 321 9.58 -12.54 -2.31
CA ASP A 321 8.96 -13.83 -2.53
C ASP A 321 7.53 -13.85 -1.96
N VAL A 322 6.58 -14.23 -2.81
CA VAL A 322 5.18 -14.48 -2.43
C VAL A 322 4.90 -15.93 -2.79
N THR A 323 4.80 -16.78 -1.78
CA THR A 323 4.65 -18.24 -1.94
C THR A 323 3.27 -18.69 -1.45
N VAL A 324 2.97 -19.98 -1.61
CA VAL A 324 1.71 -20.58 -1.11
C VAL A 324 1.53 -20.41 0.40
N ASP A 325 2.63 -20.35 1.17
CA ASP A 325 2.58 -20.14 2.62
C ASP A 325 2.06 -18.76 3.03
N CYS A 326 2.17 -17.78 2.12
CA CYS A 326 1.62 -16.45 2.30
C CYS A 326 0.09 -16.44 2.20
N VAL A 327 -0.54 -17.48 1.64
CA VAL A 327 -2.00 -17.52 1.42
C VAL A 327 -2.73 -17.87 2.71
N GLU A 328 -3.67 -17.01 3.08
CA GLU A 328 -4.60 -17.21 4.18
C GLU A 328 -5.85 -17.97 3.69
N SER A 329 -6.47 -17.47 2.63
CA SER A 329 -7.68 -18.08 2.10
C SER A 329 -7.89 -17.87 0.60
N LEU A 330 -8.64 -18.78 -0.01
CA LEU A 330 -9.21 -18.65 -1.35
C LEU A 330 -10.73 -18.45 -1.25
N THR A 331 -11.31 -17.65 -2.14
CA THR A 331 -12.78 -17.52 -2.27
C THR A 331 -13.18 -17.65 -3.74
N PHE A 332 -13.93 -18.71 -4.04
CA PHE A 332 -14.46 -18.99 -5.37
C PHE A 332 -15.86 -18.35 -5.52
N PRO A 333 -16.16 -17.61 -6.60
CA PRO A 333 -17.43 -16.89 -6.73
C PRO A 333 -18.59 -17.78 -7.21
N TYR A 334 -18.48 -19.09 -7.08
CA TYR A 334 -19.46 -20.08 -7.57
C TYR A 334 -19.46 -21.34 -6.70
N ASP A 335 -20.46 -22.21 -6.88
CA ASP A 335 -20.59 -23.44 -6.10
C ASP A 335 -19.55 -24.47 -6.55
N LEU A 336 -18.52 -24.69 -5.72
CA LEU A 336 -17.47 -25.68 -5.99
C LEU A 336 -17.99 -27.12 -6.01
N THR A 337 -19.15 -27.40 -5.42
CA THR A 337 -19.73 -28.74 -5.35
C THR A 337 -20.47 -29.15 -6.62
N GLU A 338 -20.66 -28.22 -7.57
CA GLU A 338 -21.22 -28.55 -8.88
C GLU A 338 -20.30 -29.49 -9.66
N LYS A 339 -20.90 -30.48 -10.34
CA LYS A 339 -20.15 -31.47 -11.14
C LYS A 339 -19.23 -30.81 -12.18
N ALA A 340 -19.66 -29.70 -12.78
CA ALA A 340 -18.89 -28.93 -13.75
C ALA A 340 -17.63 -28.27 -13.15
N LYS A 341 -17.58 -28.10 -11.82
CA LYS A 341 -16.47 -27.48 -11.09
C LYS A 341 -15.55 -28.51 -10.40
N SER A 342 -15.74 -29.81 -10.67
CA SER A 342 -14.95 -30.90 -10.08
C SER A 342 -13.43 -30.74 -10.20
N LYS A 343 -12.93 -30.20 -11.33
CA LYS A 343 -11.51 -29.83 -11.50
C LYS A 343 -11.06 -28.84 -10.43
N TYR A 344 -11.79 -27.74 -10.26
CA TYR A 344 -11.44 -26.68 -9.30
C TYR A 344 -11.65 -27.12 -7.85
N LEU A 345 -12.65 -27.97 -7.59
CA LEU A 345 -12.82 -28.62 -6.28
C LEU A 345 -11.60 -29.46 -5.91
N GLY A 346 -11.07 -30.25 -6.84
CA GLY A 346 -9.84 -31.02 -6.61
C GLY A 346 -8.65 -30.12 -6.25
N PHE A 347 -8.50 -28.96 -6.89
CA PHE A 347 -7.44 -28.00 -6.54
C PHE A 347 -7.69 -27.27 -5.24
N ALA A 348 -8.92 -26.88 -4.96
CA ALA A 348 -9.32 -26.31 -3.68
C ALA A 348 -8.96 -27.27 -2.52
N GLN A 349 -9.15 -28.57 -2.69
CA GLN A 349 -8.72 -29.58 -1.71
C GLN A 349 -7.19 -29.62 -1.53
N LYS A 350 -6.39 -29.45 -2.59
CA LYS A 350 -4.92 -29.34 -2.47
C LYS A 350 -4.51 -28.13 -1.61
N TRP A 351 -5.10 -26.96 -1.86
CA TRP A 351 -4.86 -25.76 -1.05
C TRP A 351 -5.31 -25.94 0.41
N LYS A 352 -6.48 -26.53 0.62
CA LYS A 352 -6.96 -26.87 1.96
C LYS A 352 -6.00 -27.80 2.71
N SER A 353 -5.38 -28.75 2.02
CA SER A 353 -4.45 -29.72 2.63
C SER A 353 -3.18 -29.09 3.22
N ILE A 354 -2.79 -27.89 2.75
CA ILE A 354 -1.65 -27.12 3.29
C ILE A 354 -2.08 -26.05 4.31
N GLY A 355 -3.34 -26.07 4.75
CA GLY A 355 -3.87 -25.18 5.78
C GLY A 355 -4.44 -23.86 5.26
N THR A 356 -4.61 -23.68 3.95
CA THR A 356 -5.34 -22.53 3.39
C THR A 356 -6.84 -22.71 3.61
N GLU A 357 -7.53 -21.67 4.09
CA GLU A 357 -8.99 -21.71 4.16
C GLU A 357 -9.60 -21.59 2.76
N VAL A 358 -10.59 -22.40 2.44
CA VAL A 358 -11.22 -22.35 1.12
C VAL A 358 -12.71 -22.09 1.27
N PHE A 359 -13.16 -21.00 0.65
CA PHE A 359 -14.54 -20.57 0.64
C PHE A 359 -15.11 -20.60 -0.78
N TYR A 360 -16.42 -20.76 -0.90
CA TYR A 360 -17.12 -20.73 -2.18
C TYR A 360 -18.55 -20.20 -2.03
N ILE A 361 -19.17 -19.74 -3.11
CA ILE A 361 -20.53 -19.19 -3.07
C ILE A 361 -21.56 -20.23 -3.51
N LYS A 362 -22.48 -20.59 -2.63
CA LYS A 362 -23.60 -21.50 -2.92
C LYS A 362 -24.92 -20.86 -2.54
N ASN A 363 -25.85 -20.78 -3.49
CA ASN A 363 -27.18 -20.18 -3.27
C ASN A 363 -27.11 -18.77 -2.64
N GLY A 364 -26.15 -17.96 -3.09
CA GLY A 364 -25.92 -16.59 -2.57
C GLY A 364 -25.31 -16.52 -1.16
N LYS A 365 -24.80 -17.63 -0.63
CA LYS A 365 -24.16 -17.70 0.69
C LYS A 365 -22.71 -18.13 0.58
N LEU A 366 -21.90 -17.62 1.51
CA LEU A 366 -20.51 -18.03 1.67
C LEU A 366 -20.46 -19.37 2.41
N GLU A 367 -19.96 -20.40 1.76
CA GLU A 367 -19.70 -21.72 2.32
C GLU A 367 -18.19 -21.92 2.51
N LYS A 368 -17.82 -22.80 3.45
CA LYS A 368 -16.43 -23.21 3.69
C LYS A 368 -16.27 -24.68 3.29
N LEU A 369 -15.27 -24.97 2.46
CA LEU A 369 -14.95 -26.32 1.99
C LEU A 369 -14.35 -27.19 3.09
#